data_AF-A0A536P074-F1
#
_entry.id   AF-A0A536P074-F1
#
_cell.length_a   1.000
_cell.length_b   1.000
_cell.length_c   1.000
_cell.angle_alpha   90.00
_cell.angle_beta   90.00
_cell.angle_gamma   90.00
#
_symmetry.space_group_name_H-M   'P 1'
#
loop_
_entity.id
_entity.type
_entity.pdbx_description
1 polymer ?
#
loop_
_entity_poly.entity_id
_entity_poly.type
_entity_poly.pdbx_seq_one_letter_code
_entity_poly.pdbx_strand_id
1 'polypeptide(L)'
;MLRLPRFNYLRPATAHEAARMAAELGPRAMFVAGGTDLLPKLKRRQFEVDSLIGLDFLPRAIRNGSDECVIDAGVTLAHASHDPNLNERFSGYAEAAGHVSSPPLRNAGTIGGNLCVDTRCNYYDMTYEWRKAAGFCLKKDGDICLVAPSSPRCWAVSSSDTAPMAIALGGVVTLVGASGERELPVTALYRDDGDRYMAKQPDEVVTGLRLRRSPNTRSAYVKLRRRGSIDFPIAGAAVAVELDGDRVESCRIVLSAVASYPLEAKAAEEFLKGRRLQEDVIREAGWTTPISVTSGAKGWSAWWSSKLLHEQATSSPASTVKLSGRIPLIHHPFIQKGQGMVEYALILALVALIVLIALIATGGQLLNLYSNITATMCNYHVGC
;
A
#
# COMPACT_ATOMS: atom_id res chain seq x y z
N MET A 1 -28.11 7.36 5.16
CA MET A 1 -27.11 6.69 6.01
C MET A 1 -26.94 5.25 5.51
N LEU A 2 -25.72 4.83 5.14
CA LEU A 2 -25.47 3.44 4.72
C LEU A 2 -25.58 2.50 5.93
N ARG A 3 -26.52 1.57 5.87
CA ARG A 3 -26.74 0.57 6.93
C ARG A 3 -25.91 -0.68 6.67
N LEU A 4 -25.45 -1.32 7.74
CA LEU A 4 -24.88 -2.65 7.66
C LEU A 4 -25.96 -3.65 7.20
N PRO A 5 -25.58 -4.71 6.46
CA PRO A 5 -26.48 -5.83 6.22
C PRO A 5 -26.80 -6.55 7.55
N ARG A 6 -27.87 -7.35 7.57
CA ARG A 6 -28.12 -8.28 8.68
C ARG A 6 -27.15 -9.44 8.57
N PHE A 7 -26.56 -9.84 9.68
CA PHE A 7 -25.67 -11.00 9.79
C PHE A 7 -25.71 -11.53 11.22
N ASN A 8 -25.32 -12.79 11.39
CA ASN A 8 -25.04 -13.39 12.69
C ASN A 8 -23.62 -13.01 13.12
N TYR A 9 -23.41 -12.76 14.42
CA TYR A 9 -22.07 -12.55 14.97
C TYR A 9 -21.68 -13.74 15.83
N LEU A 10 -20.62 -14.44 15.44
CA LEU A 10 -20.10 -15.62 16.11
C LEU A 10 -18.86 -15.26 16.91
N ARG A 11 -18.71 -15.87 18.09
CA ARG A 11 -17.63 -15.57 19.05
C ARG A 11 -16.88 -16.86 19.42
N PRO A 12 -16.03 -17.37 18.53
CA PRO A 12 -15.18 -18.52 18.84
C PRO A 12 -14.19 -18.18 19.96
N ALA A 13 -13.75 -19.20 20.69
CA ALA A 13 -12.73 -19.08 21.73
C ALA A 13 -11.31 -19.28 21.20
N THR A 14 -11.14 -19.87 20.00
CA THR A 14 -9.83 -20.21 19.43
C THR A 14 -9.77 -20.02 17.91
N ALA A 15 -8.55 -19.96 17.36
CA ALA A 15 -8.33 -19.85 15.92
C ALA A 15 -8.81 -21.09 15.16
N HIS A 16 -8.63 -22.30 15.72
CA HIS A 16 -9.13 -23.54 15.14
C HIS A 16 -10.66 -23.58 15.07
N GLU A 17 -11.33 -23.10 16.13
CA GLU A 17 -12.79 -22.99 16.13
C GLU A 17 -13.28 -21.97 15.10
N ALA A 18 -12.63 -20.81 15.02
CA ALA A 18 -12.94 -19.79 14.03
C ALA A 18 -12.78 -20.33 12.60
N ALA A 19 -11.68 -21.03 12.32
CA ALA A 19 -11.40 -21.62 11.02
C ALA A 19 -12.42 -22.71 10.66
N ARG A 20 -12.78 -23.60 11.60
CA ARG A 20 -13.83 -24.61 11.41
C ARG A 20 -15.18 -23.96 11.08
N MET A 21 -15.59 -22.93 11.83
CA MET A 21 -16.81 -22.18 11.55
C MET A 21 -16.79 -21.57 10.13
N ALA A 22 -15.66 -20.99 9.72
CA ALA A 22 -15.53 -20.42 8.38
C ALA A 22 -15.61 -21.49 7.28
N ALA A 23 -15.00 -22.66 7.49
CA ALA A 23 -15.08 -23.79 6.57
C ALA A 23 -16.51 -24.34 6.45
N GLU A 24 -17.24 -24.47 7.56
CA GLU A 24 -18.62 -24.96 7.59
C GLU A 24 -19.62 -23.97 6.97
N LEU A 25 -19.47 -22.67 7.24
CA LEU A 25 -20.37 -21.63 6.74
C LEU A 25 -20.06 -21.20 5.30
N GLY A 26 -18.86 -21.49 4.81
CA GLY A 26 -18.45 -21.25 3.43
C GLY A 26 -18.29 -19.75 3.08
N PRO A 27 -18.45 -19.38 1.79
CA PRO A 27 -18.01 -18.09 1.26
C PRO A 27 -18.81 -16.86 1.76
N ARG A 28 -19.94 -17.08 2.46
CA ARG A 28 -20.75 -16.02 3.07
C ARG A 28 -20.41 -15.78 4.55
N ALA A 29 -19.35 -16.40 5.06
CA ALA A 29 -18.75 -16.07 6.34
C ALA A 29 -17.45 -15.29 6.16
N MET A 30 -17.23 -14.28 7.00
CA MET A 30 -15.99 -13.52 7.01
C MET A 30 -15.49 -13.31 8.44
N PHE A 31 -14.17 -13.29 8.61
CA PHE A 31 -13.56 -12.90 9.88
C PHE A 31 -13.65 -11.40 10.11
N VAL A 32 -13.78 -11.00 11.38
CA VAL A 32 -13.70 -9.60 11.79
C VAL A 32 -12.85 -9.45 13.05
N ALA A 33 -11.84 -8.59 12.96
CA ALA A 33 -11.08 -8.09 14.11
C ALA A 33 -11.50 -6.64 14.40
N GLY A 34 -10.63 -5.66 14.14
CA GLY A 34 -10.94 -4.23 14.33
C GLY A 34 -12.06 -3.66 13.44
N GLY A 35 -12.44 -4.36 12.36
CA GLY A 35 -13.53 -3.97 11.46
C GLY A 35 -13.33 -2.68 10.66
N THR A 36 -12.19 -2.01 10.79
CA THR A 36 -11.92 -0.68 10.22
C THR A 36 -11.89 -0.67 8.69
N ASP A 37 -11.56 -1.79 8.05
CA ASP A 37 -11.66 -1.97 6.60
C ASP A 37 -12.98 -2.67 6.20
N LEU A 38 -13.32 -3.76 6.90
CA LEU A 38 -14.46 -4.61 6.54
C LEU A 38 -15.81 -3.89 6.69
N LEU A 39 -16.06 -3.18 7.80
CA LEU A 39 -17.38 -2.59 8.07
C LEU A 39 -17.77 -1.50 7.05
N PRO A 40 -16.87 -0.58 6.63
CA PRO A 40 -17.14 0.30 5.49
C PRO A 40 -17.49 -0.47 4.21
N LYS A 41 -16.79 -1.57 3.92
CA LYS A 41 -17.04 -2.39 2.73
C LYS A 41 -18.40 -3.11 2.77
N LEU A 42 -18.82 -3.60 3.94
CA LEU A 42 -20.17 -4.14 4.15
C LEU A 42 -21.26 -3.08 3.97
N LYS A 43 -21.05 -1.86 4.49
CA LYS A 43 -21.98 -0.74 4.29
C LYS A 43 -22.16 -0.38 2.81
N ARG A 44 -21.11 -0.56 2.00
CA ARG A 44 -21.10 -0.34 0.54
C ARG A 44 -21.53 -1.56 -0.28
N ARG A 45 -21.88 -2.69 0.36
CA ARG A 45 -22.22 -3.98 -0.29
C ARG A 45 -21.11 -4.51 -1.20
N GLN A 46 -19.85 -4.28 -0.83
CA GLN A 46 -18.70 -4.85 -1.53
C GLN A 46 -18.54 -6.34 -1.17
N PHE A 47 -18.96 -6.73 0.03
CA PHE A 47 -19.12 -8.12 0.45
C PHE A 47 -20.57 -8.39 0.87
N GLU A 48 -20.99 -9.63 0.68
CA GLU A 48 -22.28 -10.15 1.13
C GLU A 48 -22.01 -11.28 2.13
N VAL A 49 -22.47 -11.10 3.36
CA VAL A 49 -22.18 -12.01 4.47
C VAL A 49 -23.47 -12.37 5.18
N ASP A 50 -23.57 -13.63 5.59
CA ASP A 50 -24.59 -14.11 6.52
C ASP A 50 -24.05 -14.15 7.94
N SER A 51 -22.73 -14.34 8.10
CA SER A 51 -22.08 -14.44 9.39
C SER A 51 -20.75 -13.70 9.42
N LEU A 52 -20.50 -13.02 10.54
CA LEU A 52 -19.18 -12.51 10.90
C LEU A 52 -18.63 -13.33 12.07
N ILE A 53 -17.40 -13.80 11.91
CA ILE A 53 -16.69 -14.58 12.93
C ILE A 53 -15.69 -13.65 13.62
N GLY A 54 -15.95 -13.33 14.88
CA GLY A 54 -15.10 -12.46 15.69
C GLY A 54 -13.75 -13.09 16.00
N LEU A 55 -12.69 -12.28 15.92
CA LEU A 55 -11.32 -12.67 16.27
C LEU A 55 -10.86 -12.06 17.61
N ASP A 56 -11.80 -11.76 18.51
CA ASP A 56 -11.52 -11.12 19.81
C ASP A 56 -10.64 -11.97 20.73
N PHE A 57 -10.61 -13.29 20.53
CA PHE A 57 -9.76 -14.22 21.27
C PHE A 57 -8.27 -14.10 20.94
N LEU A 58 -7.92 -13.43 19.83
CA LEU A 58 -6.52 -13.30 19.43
C LEU A 58 -5.74 -12.54 20.51
N PRO A 59 -4.59 -13.09 20.96
CA PRO A 59 -3.75 -12.39 21.91
C PRO A 59 -3.18 -11.10 21.30
N ARG A 60 -2.69 -10.22 22.16
CA ARG A 60 -2.18 -8.89 21.79
C ARG A 60 -0.78 -8.63 22.35
N ALA A 61 0.05 -9.67 22.42
CA ALA A 61 1.40 -9.56 22.92
C ALA A 61 2.42 -9.38 21.79
N ILE A 62 3.50 -8.69 22.13
CA ILE A 62 4.73 -8.59 21.34
C ILE A 62 5.80 -9.28 22.16
N ARG A 63 6.41 -10.34 21.62
CA ARG A 63 7.41 -11.16 22.29
C ARG A 63 8.76 -10.97 21.60
N ASN A 64 9.73 -10.50 22.38
CA ASN A 64 11.03 -10.10 21.86
C ASN A 64 12.08 -11.19 22.12
N GLY A 65 12.84 -11.56 21.09
CA GLY A 65 14.02 -12.42 21.17
C GLY A 65 15.30 -11.65 20.84
N SER A 66 16.46 -12.32 20.79
CA SER A 66 17.75 -11.68 20.48
C SER A 66 17.78 -11.04 19.08
N ASP A 67 17.21 -11.72 18.08
CA ASP A 67 17.24 -11.34 16.65
C ASP A 67 15.86 -11.45 15.98
N GLU A 68 14.87 -11.91 16.74
CA GLU A 68 13.50 -12.10 16.28
C GLU A 68 12.51 -11.30 17.14
N CYS A 69 11.37 -10.96 16.56
CA CYS A 69 10.21 -10.43 17.27
C CYS A 69 8.95 -11.14 16.77
N VAL A 70 8.14 -11.66 17.69
CA VAL A 70 6.86 -12.29 17.39
C VAL A 70 5.74 -11.38 17.84
N ILE A 71 4.90 -10.98 16.89
CA ILE A 71 3.79 -10.06 17.06
C ILE A 71 2.50 -10.85 16.87
N ASP A 72 1.64 -10.88 17.88
CA ASP A 72 0.32 -11.51 17.71
C ASP A 72 -0.53 -10.72 16.71
N ALA A 73 -1.30 -11.42 15.87
CA ALA A 73 -2.13 -10.79 14.86
C ALA A 73 -3.23 -9.87 15.44
N GLY A 74 -3.57 -10.05 16.72
CA GLY A 74 -4.51 -9.20 17.47
C GLY A 74 -3.91 -7.89 18.00
N VAL A 75 -2.58 -7.73 18.00
CA VAL A 75 -1.91 -6.48 18.34
C VAL A 75 -2.50 -5.34 17.50
N THR A 76 -2.84 -4.22 18.12
CA THR A 76 -3.37 -3.06 17.41
C THR A 76 -2.24 -2.29 16.74
N LEU A 77 -2.56 -1.59 15.66
CA LEU A 77 -1.58 -0.72 14.98
C LEU A 77 -1.04 0.36 15.93
N ALA A 78 -1.89 0.86 16.83
CA ALA A 78 -1.47 1.81 17.86
C ALA A 78 -0.52 1.17 18.89
N HIS A 79 -0.75 -0.07 19.29
CA HIS A 79 0.17 -0.77 20.19
C HIS A 79 1.52 -0.98 19.49
N ALA A 80 1.53 -1.51 18.27
CA ALA A 80 2.77 -1.74 17.52
C ALA A 80 3.56 -0.44 17.26
N SER A 81 2.89 0.68 16.99
CA SER A 81 3.57 1.95 16.73
C SER A 81 4.24 2.57 17.97
N HIS A 82 3.80 2.21 19.18
CA HIS A 82 4.33 2.76 20.43
C HIS A 82 5.13 1.72 21.24
N ASP A 83 5.28 0.49 20.72
CA ASP A 83 6.06 -0.54 21.40
C ASP A 83 7.55 -0.13 21.43
N PRO A 84 8.18 -0.04 22.61
CA PRO A 84 9.57 0.41 22.71
C PRO A 84 10.55 -0.49 21.95
N ASN A 85 10.32 -1.80 21.92
CA ASN A 85 11.21 -2.74 21.25
C ASN A 85 11.11 -2.61 19.73
N LEU A 86 9.88 -2.51 19.19
CA LEU A 86 9.69 -2.25 17.78
C LEU A 86 10.28 -0.90 17.37
N ASN A 87 10.10 0.15 18.17
CA ASN A 87 10.69 1.46 17.87
C ASN A 87 12.23 1.44 17.86
N GLU A 88 12.85 0.70 18.78
CA GLU A 88 14.31 0.61 18.88
C GLU A 88 14.91 -0.33 17.82
N ARG A 89 14.29 -1.47 17.58
CA ARG A 89 14.91 -2.59 16.85
C ARG A 89 14.30 -2.87 15.48
N PHE A 90 13.05 -2.52 15.29
CA PHE A 90 12.28 -2.73 14.05
C PHE A 90 11.60 -1.41 13.64
N SER A 91 12.35 -0.31 13.69
CA SER A 91 11.82 1.06 13.61
C SER A 91 10.94 1.29 12.38
N GLY A 92 11.35 0.80 11.22
CA GLY A 92 10.56 0.92 9.99
C GLY A 92 9.19 0.24 10.10
N TYR A 93 9.06 -0.83 10.89
CA TYR A 93 7.79 -1.50 11.14
C TYR A 93 6.88 -0.70 12.08
N ALA A 94 7.45 -0.13 13.15
CA ALA A 94 6.73 0.77 14.04
C ALA A 94 6.24 2.03 13.30
N GLU A 95 7.09 2.62 12.45
CA GLU A 95 6.76 3.75 11.57
C GLU A 95 5.60 3.40 10.63
N ALA A 96 5.68 2.25 9.95
CA ALA A 96 4.62 1.77 9.07
C ALA A 96 3.28 1.65 9.80
N ALA A 97 3.26 1.05 10.99
CA ALA A 97 2.06 0.94 11.81
C ALA A 97 1.52 2.33 12.21
N GLY A 98 2.41 3.25 12.59
CA GLY A 98 2.06 4.62 12.97
C GLY A 98 1.51 5.47 11.81
N HIS A 99 1.89 5.16 10.57
CA HIS A 99 1.42 5.86 9.36
C HIS A 99 0.05 5.41 8.86
N VAL A 100 -0.52 4.33 9.42
CA VAL A 100 -1.85 3.85 9.04
C VAL A 100 -2.91 4.82 9.56
N SER A 101 -3.63 5.45 8.63
CA SER A 101 -4.87 6.16 8.89
C SER A 101 -4.84 7.15 10.08
N SER A 102 -5.91 7.23 10.87
CA SER A 102 -6.05 8.09 12.06
C SER A 102 -5.84 7.31 13.39
N PRO A 103 -5.54 8.00 14.50
CA PRO A 103 -5.36 7.35 15.80
C PRO A 103 -6.55 6.46 16.24
N PRO A 104 -7.84 6.87 16.12
CA PRO A 104 -8.95 5.98 16.47
C PRO A 104 -9.00 4.71 15.63
N LEU A 105 -8.65 4.80 14.35
CA LEU A 105 -8.60 3.62 13.47
C LEU A 105 -7.40 2.73 13.81
N ARG A 106 -6.28 3.28 14.28
CA ARG A 106 -5.15 2.48 14.78
C ARG A 106 -5.42 1.80 16.12
N ASN A 107 -6.26 2.40 16.96
CA ASN A 107 -6.66 1.81 18.25
C ASN A 107 -7.53 0.55 18.05
N ALA A 108 -8.29 0.48 16.95
CA ALA A 108 -9.13 -0.67 16.62
C ALA A 108 -8.47 -1.64 15.63
N GLY A 109 -7.80 -1.11 14.59
CA GLY A 109 -7.17 -1.90 13.55
C GLY A 109 -6.02 -2.75 14.09
N THR A 110 -5.98 -4.02 13.67
CA THR A 110 -4.98 -4.99 14.13
C THR A 110 -3.89 -5.25 13.08
N ILE A 111 -2.77 -5.81 13.49
CA ILE A 111 -1.69 -6.23 12.59
C ILE A 111 -2.18 -7.25 11.57
N GLY A 112 -2.88 -8.30 12.01
CA GLY A 112 -3.46 -9.30 11.11
C GLY A 112 -4.46 -8.67 10.13
N GLY A 113 -5.27 -7.73 10.60
CA GLY A 113 -6.22 -7.00 9.75
C GLY A 113 -5.54 -6.09 8.73
N ASN A 114 -4.41 -5.45 9.06
CA ASN A 114 -3.67 -4.61 8.12
C ASN A 114 -2.88 -5.43 7.08
N LEU A 115 -2.36 -6.60 7.47
CA LEU A 115 -1.81 -7.57 6.53
C LEU A 115 -2.88 -8.03 5.54
N CYS A 116 -4.11 -8.28 6.03
CA CYS A 116 -5.24 -8.78 5.25
C CYS A 116 -6.16 -7.70 4.67
N VAL A 117 -5.75 -6.43 4.64
CA VAL A 117 -6.60 -5.34 4.13
C VAL A 117 -6.93 -5.57 2.66
N ASP A 118 -8.18 -5.37 2.27
CA ASP A 118 -8.60 -5.56 0.87
C ASP A 118 -8.04 -4.47 -0.04
N THR A 119 -7.85 -4.82 -1.32
CA THR A 119 -7.29 -3.92 -2.33
C THR A 119 -8.21 -2.72 -2.59
N ARG A 120 -7.63 -1.68 -3.20
CA ARG A 120 -8.31 -0.40 -3.46
C ARG A 120 -8.43 -0.10 -4.94
N CYS A 121 -9.57 0.45 -5.33
CA CYS A 121 -9.80 0.97 -6.67
C CYS A 121 -10.94 1.99 -6.65
N ASN A 122 -10.79 3.07 -7.40
CA ASN A 122 -11.79 4.15 -7.48
C ASN A 122 -13.14 3.68 -8.06
N TYR A 123 -13.16 2.58 -8.80
CA TYR A 123 -14.40 1.96 -9.30
C TYR A 123 -15.03 0.98 -8.31
N TYR A 124 -14.24 0.47 -7.35
CA TYR A 124 -14.67 -0.56 -6.41
C TYR A 124 -15.07 0.03 -5.05
N ASP A 125 -14.31 1.00 -4.51
CA ASP A 125 -14.56 1.63 -3.21
C ASP A 125 -15.69 2.68 -3.24
N MET A 126 -16.75 2.37 -3.98
CA MET A 126 -17.93 3.21 -4.20
C MET A 126 -19.20 2.53 -3.65
N THR A 127 -20.29 3.30 -3.51
CA THR A 127 -21.58 2.76 -3.06
C THR A 127 -22.12 1.74 -4.06
N TYR A 128 -23.03 0.87 -3.59
CA TYR A 128 -23.68 -0.13 -4.45
C TYR A 128 -24.36 0.50 -5.67
N GLU A 129 -25.12 1.57 -5.44
CA GLU A 129 -25.87 2.27 -6.49
C GLU A 129 -24.94 2.86 -7.55
N TRP A 130 -23.80 3.43 -7.11
CA TRP A 130 -22.79 3.95 -8.02
C TRP A 130 -22.16 2.83 -8.84
N ARG A 131 -21.76 1.73 -8.19
CA ARG A 131 -21.15 0.58 -8.89
C ARG A 131 -22.13 -0.04 -9.89
N LYS A 132 -23.39 -0.19 -9.51
CA LYS A 132 -24.47 -0.66 -10.39
C LYS A 132 -24.63 0.24 -11.62
N ALA A 133 -24.65 1.56 -11.41
CA ALA A 133 -24.74 2.52 -12.52
C ALA A 133 -23.52 2.48 -13.44
N ALA A 134 -22.33 2.19 -12.90
CA ALA A 134 -21.11 2.00 -13.68
C ALA A 134 -21.02 0.64 -14.40
N GLY A 135 -22.02 -0.24 -14.27
CA GLY A 135 -21.99 -1.58 -14.85
C GLY A 135 -21.13 -2.58 -14.08
N PHE A 136 -20.83 -2.29 -12.81
CA PHE A 136 -19.95 -3.08 -11.94
C PHE A 136 -18.53 -3.25 -12.50
N CYS A 137 -17.69 -4.07 -11.87
CA CYS A 137 -16.34 -4.32 -12.34
C CYS A 137 -15.92 -5.77 -12.06
N LEU A 138 -14.83 -6.22 -12.70
CA LEU A 138 -14.31 -7.58 -12.58
C LEU A 138 -14.15 -8.08 -11.12
N LYS A 139 -13.82 -7.19 -10.18
CA LYS A 139 -13.68 -7.55 -8.76
C LYS A 139 -15.01 -7.87 -8.07
N LYS A 140 -16.11 -7.26 -8.54
CA LYS A 140 -17.42 -7.39 -7.89
C LYS A 140 -18.54 -7.12 -8.87
N ASP A 141 -19.32 -8.17 -9.13
CA ASP A 141 -20.59 -8.20 -9.86
C ASP A 141 -20.52 -7.89 -11.38
N GLY A 142 -19.34 -7.66 -11.95
CA GLY A 142 -19.17 -7.41 -13.39
C GLY A 142 -18.03 -8.23 -13.99
N ASP A 143 -17.90 -8.17 -15.32
CA ASP A 143 -17.01 -9.06 -16.08
C ASP A 143 -15.74 -8.37 -16.61
N ILE A 144 -15.67 -7.03 -16.51
CA ILE A 144 -14.55 -6.24 -17.07
C ILE A 144 -13.84 -5.42 -16.00
N CYS A 145 -12.52 -5.33 -16.11
CA CYS A 145 -11.75 -4.41 -15.28
C CYS A 145 -11.92 -2.98 -15.82
N LEU A 146 -12.66 -2.11 -15.12
CA LEU A 146 -12.89 -0.72 -15.57
C LEU A 146 -11.59 0.12 -15.66
N VAL A 147 -10.55 -0.30 -14.96
CA VAL A 147 -9.19 0.26 -14.98
C VAL A 147 -8.45 -0.17 -16.27
N ALA A 148 -8.52 -1.45 -16.63
CA ALA A 148 -7.85 -2.03 -17.79
C ALA A 148 -8.78 -3.04 -18.48
N PRO A 149 -9.67 -2.61 -19.39
CA PRO A 149 -10.77 -3.44 -19.90
C PRO A 149 -10.36 -4.75 -20.58
N SER A 150 -9.17 -4.80 -21.19
CA SER A 150 -8.64 -6.00 -21.85
C SER A 150 -7.88 -6.94 -20.91
N SER A 151 -7.76 -6.58 -19.63
CA SER A 151 -7.03 -7.39 -18.66
C SER A 151 -7.83 -8.65 -18.28
N PRO A 152 -7.17 -9.82 -18.19
CA PRO A 152 -7.80 -11.03 -17.67
C PRO A 152 -7.92 -11.04 -16.14
N ARG A 153 -7.37 -10.03 -15.46
CA ARG A 153 -7.32 -9.93 -13.99
C ARG A 153 -7.67 -8.54 -13.48
N CYS A 154 -7.98 -8.47 -12.18
CA CYS A 154 -8.17 -7.20 -11.51
C CYS A 154 -6.83 -6.52 -11.20
N TRP A 155 -6.83 -5.19 -11.27
CA TRP A 155 -5.66 -4.34 -11.01
C TRP A 155 -5.87 -3.39 -9.82
N ALA A 156 -6.84 -3.70 -8.94
CA ALA A 156 -6.96 -2.99 -7.67
C ALA A 156 -5.63 -3.11 -6.90
N VAL A 157 -5.18 -2.01 -6.30
CA VAL A 157 -3.85 -1.91 -5.71
C VAL A 157 -3.85 -2.33 -4.24
N SER A 158 -2.76 -2.96 -3.79
CA SER A 158 -2.51 -3.19 -2.37
C SER A 158 -2.22 -1.86 -1.67
N SER A 159 -2.88 -1.61 -0.54
CA SER A 159 -2.75 -0.36 0.21
C SER A 159 -2.35 -0.58 1.67
N SER A 160 -1.77 -1.74 1.99
CA SER A 160 -1.23 -2.04 3.31
C SER A 160 0.05 -1.23 3.54
N ASP A 161 0.19 -0.66 4.72
CA ASP A 161 1.43 0.04 5.12
C ASP A 161 2.39 -0.94 5.84
N THR A 162 1.89 -1.87 6.66
CA THR A 162 2.77 -2.79 7.43
C THR A 162 3.25 -3.99 6.62
N ALA A 163 2.50 -4.43 5.60
CA ALA A 163 2.90 -5.59 4.80
C ALA A 163 4.21 -5.40 4.02
N PRO A 164 4.45 -4.27 3.32
CA PRO A 164 5.74 -4.00 2.68
C PRO A 164 6.91 -4.10 3.65
N MET A 165 6.76 -3.57 4.87
CA MET A 165 7.83 -3.61 5.85
C MET A 165 8.03 -5.00 6.45
N ALA A 166 6.95 -5.75 6.68
CA ALA A 166 7.05 -7.16 7.05
C ALA A 166 7.82 -7.97 6.00
N ILE A 167 7.62 -7.69 4.71
CA ILE A 167 8.34 -8.35 3.61
C ILE A 167 9.83 -7.96 3.60
N ALA A 168 10.13 -6.66 3.73
CA ALA A 168 11.51 -6.18 3.72
C ALA A 168 12.31 -6.74 4.92
N LEU A 169 11.66 -6.94 6.07
CA LEU A 169 12.25 -7.60 7.25
C LEU A 169 12.21 -9.14 7.20
N GLY A 170 11.94 -9.74 6.04
CA GLY A 170 11.93 -11.19 5.86
C GLY A 170 10.89 -11.92 6.72
N GLY A 171 9.77 -11.24 7.01
CA GLY A 171 8.78 -11.72 7.95
C GLY A 171 8.08 -13.00 7.51
N VAL A 172 7.60 -13.74 8.50
CA VAL A 172 6.85 -15.00 8.35
C VAL A 172 5.51 -14.85 9.06
N VAL A 173 4.42 -15.22 8.40
CA VAL A 173 3.08 -15.25 9.01
C VAL A 173 2.71 -16.67 9.41
N THR A 174 2.04 -16.78 10.55
CA THR A 174 1.42 -18.02 11.02
C THR A 174 -0.07 -18.01 10.66
N LEU A 175 -0.52 -19.07 10.01
CA LEU A 175 -1.91 -19.29 9.61
C LEU A 175 -2.46 -20.51 10.33
N VAL A 176 -3.67 -20.40 10.86
CA VAL A 176 -4.43 -21.51 11.43
C VAL A 176 -5.68 -21.73 10.59
N GLY A 177 -5.79 -22.91 9.97
CA GLY A 177 -6.97 -23.37 9.23
C GLY A 177 -7.67 -24.53 9.94
N ALA A 178 -8.76 -25.03 9.37
CA ALA A 178 -9.47 -26.17 9.94
C ALA A 178 -8.62 -27.46 9.95
N SER A 179 -7.66 -27.58 9.03
CA SER A 179 -6.77 -28.72 8.86
C SER A 179 -5.47 -28.64 9.67
N GLY A 180 -5.22 -27.53 10.38
CA GLY A 180 -4.03 -27.33 11.20
C GLY A 180 -3.36 -25.97 11.01
N GLU A 181 -2.12 -25.89 11.48
CA GLU A 181 -1.30 -24.67 11.45
C GLU A 181 -0.19 -24.77 10.40
N ARG A 182 0.10 -23.65 9.74
CA ARG A 182 1.25 -23.53 8.85
C ARG A 182 1.85 -22.13 8.87
N GLU A 183 3.12 -22.05 8.56
CA GLU A 183 3.84 -20.79 8.36
C GLU A 183 4.16 -20.56 6.88
N LEU A 184 4.21 -19.29 6.47
CA LEU A 184 4.73 -18.90 5.16
C LEU A 184 5.38 -17.51 5.19
N PRO A 185 6.39 -17.23 4.34
CA PRO A 185 6.94 -15.90 4.19
C PRO A 185 5.85 -14.89 3.81
N VAL A 186 5.88 -13.68 4.38
CA VAL A 186 4.83 -12.67 4.12
C VAL A 186 4.66 -12.38 2.63
N THR A 187 5.73 -12.47 1.82
CA THR A 187 5.65 -12.34 0.35
C THR A 187 4.68 -13.34 -0.27
N ALA A 188 4.71 -14.58 0.20
CA ALA A 188 3.86 -15.66 -0.28
C ALA A 188 2.40 -15.55 0.20
N LEU A 189 2.07 -14.57 1.06
CA LEU A 189 0.69 -14.29 1.46
C LEU A 189 -0.08 -13.57 0.34
N TYR A 190 0.60 -12.93 -0.61
CA TYR A 190 -0.02 -12.10 -1.64
C TYR A 190 0.05 -12.72 -3.03
N ARG A 191 -0.90 -12.36 -3.88
CA ARG A 191 -0.94 -12.70 -5.31
C ARG A 191 -1.05 -11.43 -6.16
N ASP A 192 -0.51 -11.50 -7.37
CA ASP A 192 -0.66 -10.43 -8.35
C ASP A 192 -2.02 -10.44 -9.06
N ASP A 193 -3.08 -10.29 -8.28
CA ASP A 193 -4.46 -10.16 -8.76
C ASP A 193 -5.26 -9.33 -7.76
N GLY A 194 -5.80 -8.19 -8.18
CA GLY A 194 -6.53 -7.29 -7.29
C GLY A 194 -7.81 -7.89 -6.69
N ASP A 195 -8.40 -8.92 -7.30
CA ASP A 195 -9.56 -9.63 -6.78
C ASP A 195 -9.13 -10.77 -5.86
N ARG A 196 -8.25 -11.65 -6.36
CA ARG A 196 -7.72 -12.81 -5.62
C ARG A 196 -6.37 -12.54 -4.97
N TYR A 197 -6.23 -11.39 -4.34
CA TYR A 197 -4.96 -10.83 -3.86
C TYR A 197 -4.30 -11.60 -2.70
N MET A 198 -5.01 -12.53 -2.06
CA MET A 198 -4.52 -13.31 -0.92
C MET A 198 -4.28 -14.76 -1.27
N ALA A 199 -3.17 -15.33 -0.80
CA ALA A 199 -2.79 -16.72 -0.99
C ALA A 199 -3.31 -17.67 0.09
N LYS A 200 -3.71 -17.15 1.26
CA LYS A 200 -4.36 -17.93 2.32
C LYS A 200 -5.70 -18.52 1.84
N GLN A 201 -6.09 -19.66 2.38
CA GLN A 201 -7.43 -20.20 2.18
C GLN A 201 -8.47 -19.29 2.86
N PRO A 202 -9.74 -19.29 2.39
CA PRO A 202 -10.78 -18.46 2.99
C PRO A 202 -10.96 -18.68 4.50
N ASP A 203 -10.85 -19.93 4.96
CA ASP A 203 -11.01 -20.36 6.34
C ASP A 203 -9.78 -20.15 7.23
N GLU A 204 -8.62 -19.83 6.65
CA GLU A 204 -7.39 -19.60 7.41
C GLU A 204 -7.40 -18.25 8.14
N VAL A 205 -7.06 -18.28 9.42
CA VAL A 205 -6.88 -17.11 10.30
C VAL A 205 -5.38 -16.79 10.41
N VAL A 206 -4.99 -15.54 10.15
CA VAL A 206 -3.65 -15.05 10.50
C VAL A 206 -3.59 -14.89 12.02
N THR A 207 -2.69 -15.62 12.69
CA THR A 207 -2.57 -15.63 14.17
C THR A 207 -1.32 -14.91 14.66
N GLY A 208 -0.26 -14.86 13.86
CA GLY A 208 1.00 -14.23 14.25
C GLY A 208 1.82 -13.75 13.07
N LEU A 209 2.74 -12.82 13.36
CA LEU A 209 3.78 -12.34 12.47
C LEU A 209 5.12 -12.42 13.20
N ARG A 210 6.10 -13.07 12.60
CA ARG A 210 7.47 -13.13 13.08
C ARG A 210 8.37 -12.29 12.18
N LEU A 211 9.06 -11.32 12.77
CA LEU A 211 10.04 -10.47 12.10
C LEU A 211 11.45 -10.87 12.52
N ARG A 212 12.42 -10.68 11.62
CA ARG A 212 13.84 -10.94 11.86
C ARG A 212 14.67 -9.74 11.47
N ARG A 213 15.82 -9.59 12.10
CA ARG A 213 16.84 -8.61 11.72
C ARG A 213 18.23 -9.13 12.09
N SER A 214 19.25 -8.64 11.41
CA SER A 214 20.62 -8.69 11.89
C SER A 214 20.96 -7.45 12.74
N PRO A 215 22.01 -7.46 13.58
CA PRO A 215 22.45 -6.29 14.34
C PRO A 215 22.75 -5.05 13.48
N ASN A 216 23.23 -5.29 12.25
CA ASN A 216 23.58 -4.24 11.29
C ASN A 216 22.41 -3.85 10.37
N THR A 217 21.23 -4.43 10.57
CA THR A 217 20.04 -4.02 9.84
C THR A 217 19.65 -2.59 10.19
N ARG A 218 19.32 -1.80 9.18
CA ARG A 218 18.65 -0.50 9.27
C ARG A 218 17.37 -0.58 8.45
N SER A 219 16.29 0.01 8.94
CA SER A 219 14.99 -0.04 8.25
C SER A 219 14.23 1.27 8.38
N ALA A 220 13.47 1.61 7.35
CA ALA A 220 12.59 2.77 7.34
C ALA A 220 11.36 2.52 6.47
N TYR A 221 10.24 3.16 6.81
CA TYR A 221 9.04 3.18 5.97
C TYR A 221 8.63 4.60 5.62
N VAL A 222 8.48 4.84 4.32
CA VAL A 222 8.01 6.11 3.80
C VAL A 222 6.70 5.94 3.07
N LYS A 223 5.80 6.89 3.33
CA LYS A 223 4.47 6.97 2.74
C LYS A 223 4.26 8.31 2.05
N LEU A 224 4.06 8.28 0.73
CA LEU A 224 3.60 9.43 -0.03
C LEU A 224 2.07 9.51 0.03
N ARG A 225 1.55 10.67 0.43
CA ARG A 225 0.11 10.96 0.52
C ARG A 225 -0.16 12.45 0.36
N ARG A 226 -1.40 12.82 0.03
CA ARG A 226 -1.79 14.23 -0.18
C ARG A 226 -1.90 14.98 1.13
N ARG A 227 -2.55 14.38 2.12
CA ARG A 227 -2.76 14.96 3.45
C ARG A 227 -1.69 14.46 4.43
N GLY A 228 -1.42 15.24 5.46
CA GLY A 228 -0.49 14.87 6.53
C GLY A 228 -0.92 13.66 7.37
N SER A 229 -2.16 13.16 7.22
CA SER A 229 -2.70 12.00 7.96
C SER A 229 -3.91 11.39 7.22
N ILE A 230 -4.44 10.25 7.71
CA ILE A 230 -5.65 9.55 7.25
C ILE A 230 -5.52 8.81 5.90
N ASP A 231 -4.88 9.41 4.91
CA ASP A 231 -4.80 8.89 3.55
C ASP A 231 -4.11 7.51 3.46
N PHE A 232 -4.60 6.71 2.51
CA PHE A 232 -3.85 5.56 1.98
C PHE A 232 -2.59 6.05 1.23
N PRO A 233 -1.56 5.21 1.08
CA PRO A 233 -0.42 5.56 0.25
C PRO A 233 -0.86 5.82 -1.20
N ILE A 234 -0.40 6.92 -1.78
CA ILE A 234 -0.32 7.07 -3.24
C ILE A 234 0.80 6.16 -3.75
N ALA A 235 1.91 6.16 -3.01
CA ALA A 235 3.00 5.22 -3.12
C ALA A 235 3.64 5.11 -1.73
N GLY A 236 4.25 3.97 -1.44
CA GLY A 236 5.07 3.80 -0.25
C GLY A 236 6.26 2.92 -0.58
N ALA A 237 7.35 3.06 0.15
CA ALA A 237 8.42 2.08 0.11
C ALA A 237 8.93 1.78 1.51
N ALA A 238 9.13 0.50 1.74
CA ALA A 238 9.72 -0.06 2.92
C ALA A 238 11.11 -0.56 2.56
N VAL A 239 12.12 -0.14 3.30
CA VAL A 239 13.52 -0.49 3.04
C VAL A 239 14.08 -1.17 4.28
N ALA A 240 14.75 -2.30 4.09
CA ALA A 240 15.62 -2.91 5.09
C ALA A 240 16.98 -3.16 4.44
N VAL A 241 18.04 -2.65 5.03
CA VAL A 241 19.41 -2.75 4.52
C VAL A 241 20.33 -3.28 5.60
N GLU A 242 21.18 -4.23 5.24
CA GLU A 242 22.28 -4.71 6.07
C GLU A 242 23.58 -4.13 5.54
N LEU A 243 24.37 -3.53 6.43
CA LEU A 243 25.62 -2.86 6.10
C LEU A 243 26.82 -3.63 6.65
N ASP A 244 27.83 -3.76 5.81
CA ASP A 244 29.20 -4.13 6.19
C ASP A 244 30.09 -2.88 6.05
N GLY A 245 30.36 -2.23 7.18
CA GLY A 245 30.99 -0.91 7.21
C GLY A 245 30.16 0.14 6.47
N ASP A 246 30.67 0.60 5.32
CA ASP A 246 30.01 1.60 4.46
C ASP A 246 29.40 1.01 3.18
N ARG A 247 29.35 -0.33 3.07
CA ARG A 247 28.83 -1.05 1.90
C ARG A 247 27.57 -1.81 2.24
N VAL A 248 26.70 -1.93 1.23
CA VAL A 248 25.49 -2.74 1.32
C VAL A 248 25.86 -4.21 1.20
N GLU A 249 25.66 -4.97 2.27
CA GLU A 249 25.77 -6.44 2.25
C GLU A 249 24.51 -7.05 1.63
N SER A 250 23.34 -6.59 2.08
CA SER A 250 22.04 -6.95 1.51
C SER A 250 21.04 -5.80 1.63
N CYS A 251 20.07 -5.74 0.73
CA CYS A 251 19.03 -4.73 0.73
C CYS A 251 17.72 -5.34 0.26
N ARG A 252 16.61 -4.95 0.90
CA ARG A 252 15.25 -5.26 0.48
C ARG A 252 14.45 -3.97 0.39
N ILE A 253 13.82 -3.76 -0.76
CA ILE A 253 13.02 -2.57 -1.06
C ILE A 253 11.66 -3.05 -1.54
N VAL A 254 10.60 -2.72 -0.80
CA VAL A 254 9.25 -3.19 -1.08
C VAL A 254 8.32 -2.02 -1.25
N LEU A 255 7.70 -1.92 -2.42
CA LEU A 255 6.81 -0.84 -2.80
C LEU A 255 5.34 -1.19 -2.47
N SER A 256 4.59 -0.19 -2.03
CA SER A 256 3.14 -0.28 -1.78
C SER A 256 2.38 0.68 -2.71
N ALA A 257 1.09 0.40 -2.95
CA ALA A 257 0.19 1.15 -3.82
C ALA A 257 0.60 1.26 -5.30
N VAL A 258 1.57 0.47 -5.76
CA VAL A 258 2.03 0.45 -7.16
C VAL A 258 1.64 -0.84 -7.91
N ALA A 259 1.15 -1.86 -7.21
CA ALA A 259 0.69 -3.13 -7.77
C ALA A 259 -0.44 -3.72 -6.91
N SER A 260 -1.03 -4.85 -7.35
CA SER A 260 -2.07 -5.57 -6.58
C SER A 260 -1.55 -6.25 -5.31
N TYR A 261 -0.23 -6.26 -5.12
CA TYR A 261 0.49 -6.81 -3.99
C TYR A 261 1.67 -5.87 -3.63
N PRO A 262 2.27 -5.99 -2.43
CA PRO A 262 3.53 -5.30 -2.15
C PRO A 262 4.64 -5.79 -3.09
N LEU A 263 5.23 -4.88 -3.87
CA LEU A 263 6.13 -5.22 -4.98
C LEU A 263 7.59 -5.08 -4.55
N GLU A 264 8.35 -6.17 -4.58
CA GLU A 264 9.80 -6.14 -4.32
C GLU A 264 10.54 -5.52 -5.52
N ALA A 265 11.37 -4.51 -5.25
CA ALA A 265 12.19 -3.81 -6.23
C ALA A 265 13.54 -4.52 -6.45
N LYS A 266 13.49 -5.80 -6.84
CA LYS A 266 14.65 -6.71 -6.96
C LYS A 266 15.82 -6.14 -7.76
N ALA A 267 15.54 -5.40 -8.83
CA ALA A 267 16.58 -4.78 -9.66
C ALA A 267 17.40 -3.72 -8.89
N ALA A 268 16.73 -2.91 -8.05
CA ALA A 268 17.40 -1.93 -7.20
C ALA A 268 18.17 -2.60 -6.05
N GLU A 269 17.60 -3.67 -5.48
CA GLU A 269 18.27 -4.48 -4.45
C GLU A 269 19.60 -5.04 -4.95
N GLU A 270 19.61 -5.68 -6.14
CA GLU A 270 20.82 -6.23 -6.75
C GLU A 270 21.80 -5.13 -7.18
N PHE A 271 21.31 -4.00 -7.68
CA PHE A 271 22.17 -2.88 -8.06
C PHE A 271 22.95 -2.33 -6.84
N LEU A 272 22.31 -2.22 -5.68
CA LEU A 272 22.91 -1.66 -4.47
C LEU A 272 23.93 -2.60 -3.82
N LYS A 273 23.81 -3.92 -4.01
CA LYS A 273 24.66 -4.92 -3.36
C LYS A 273 26.15 -4.69 -3.62
N GLY A 274 26.95 -4.67 -2.55
CA GLY A 274 28.40 -4.41 -2.55
C GLY A 274 28.80 -2.94 -2.80
N ARG A 275 27.85 -2.06 -3.13
CA ARG A 275 28.11 -0.63 -3.36
C ARG A 275 28.09 0.14 -2.06
N ARG A 276 28.78 1.27 -2.07
CA ARG A 276 28.65 2.30 -1.04
C ARG A 276 27.39 3.10 -1.28
N LEU A 277 26.77 3.52 -0.20
CA LEU A 277 25.55 4.31 -0.22
C LEU A 277 25.86 5.79 -0.43
N GLN A 278 26.02 6.18 -1.69
CA GLN A 278 26.23 7.56 -2.10
C GLN A 278 24.99 8.07 -2.85
N GLU A 279 24.77 9.38 -2.84
CA GLU A 279 23.55 10.00 -3.41
C GLU A 279 23.30 9.60 -4.87
N ASP A 280 24.36 9.57 -5.68
CA ASP A 280 24.34 9.18 -7.08
C ASP A 280 23.97 7.70 -7.27
N VAL A 281 24.59 6.80 -6.51
CA VAL A 281 24.30 5.36 -6.50
C VAL A 281 22.85 5.11 -6.10
N ILE A 282 22.36 5.81 -5.07
CA ILE A 282 20.99 5.71 -4.60
C ILE A 282 20.00 6.17 -5.68
N ARG A 283 20.29 7.31 -6.30
CA ARG A 283 19.48 7.85 -7.38
C ARG A 283 19.41 6.87 -8.55
N GLU A 284 20.54 6.32 -8.95
CA GLU A 284 20.63 5.33 -10.03
C GLU A 284 19.84 4.05 -9.70
N ALA A 285 19.93 3.55 -8.47
CA ALA A 285 19.14 2.41 -8.00
C ALA A 285 17.64 2.65 -8.19
N GLY A 286 17.17 3.88 -7.93
CA GLY A 286 15.79 4.29 -8.18
C GLY A 286 15.35 4.04 -9.62
N TRP A 287 16.21 4.31 -10.61
CA TRP A 287 15.93 4.12 -12.04
C TRP A 287 15.97 2.65 -12.50
N THR A 288 16.57 1.76 -11.73
CA THR A 288 16.70 0.34 -12.12
C THR A 288 15.41 -0.47 -11.97
N THR A 289 14.46 0.00 -11.16
CA THR A 289 13.26 -0.79 -10.84
C THR A 289 12.26 -0.75 -12.01
N PRO A 290 12.04 -1.87 -12.73
CA PRO A 290 11.06 -1.89 -13.79
C PRO A 290 9.66 -1.97 -13.18
N ILE A 291 8.94 -0.85 -13.17
CA ILE A 291 7.55 -0.82 -12.72
C ILE A 291 6.66 -1.13 -13.93
N SER A 292 6.12 -2.35 -14.00
CA SER A 292 5.04 -2.69 -14.93
C SER A 292 3.75 -2.03 -14.44
N VAL A 293 3.48 -0.82 -14.93
CA VAL A 293 2.35 -0.01 -14.45
C VAL A 293 1.04 -0.42 -15.09
N THR A 294 0.04 -0.47 -14.22
CA THR A 294 -1.38 -0.46 -14.56
C THR A 294 -1.82 0.93 -14.95
N SER A 295 -1.92 1.15 -16.25
CA SER A 295 -2.47 2.38 -16.84
C SER A 295 -4.00 2.45 -16.71
N GLY A 296 -4.52 2.49 -15.48
CA GLY A 296 -5.97 2.53 -15.27
C GLY A 296 -6.50 3.29 -14.06
N ALA A 297 -5.68 4.05 -13.35
CA ALA A 297 -6.16 5.25 -12.65
C ALA A 297 -6.49 6.36 -13.68
N LYS A 298 -7.21 6.02 -14.75
CA LYS A 298 -7.59 6.94 -15.84
C LYS A 298 -8.84 7.71 -15.45
N GLY A 299 -8.63 8.74 -14.67
CA GLY A 299 -9.56 9.85 -14.54
C GLY A 299 -8.77 10.99 -13.93
N TRP A 300 -8.76 12.14 -14.60
CA TRP A 300 -8.35 13.49 -14.12
C TRP A 300 -7.23 14.26 -14.85
N SER A 301 -6.55 13.79 -15.91
CA SER A 301 -5.33 14.51 -16.36
C SER A 301 -5.09 14.74 -17.86
N ALA A 302 -6.14 14.94 -18.69
CA ALA A 302 -5.97 15.31 -20.11
C ALA A 302 -6.00 16.82 -20.42
N TRP A 303 -6.19 17.71 -19.44
CA TRP A 303 -6.37 19.15 -19.71
C TRP A 303 -5.08 19.98 -19.58
N TRP A 304 -4.12 19.55 -18.75
CA TRP A 304 -3.06 20.45 -18.26
C TRP A 304 -1.77 20.51 -19.10
N SER A 305 -1.45 19.49 -19.90
CA SER A 305 -0.15 19.44 -20.59
C SER A 305 -0.04 20.32 -21.83
N SER A 306 -1.16 20.77 -22.42
CA SER A 306 -1.12 21.61 -23.64
C SER A 306 -0.76 23.07 -23.36
N LYS A 307 -0.86 23.54 -22.11
CA LYS A 307 -0.64 24.96 -21.77
C LYS A 307 0.79 25.23 -21.26
N LEU A 308 1.32 24.35 -20.41
CA LEU A 308 2.66 24.49 -19.84
C LEU A 308 3.79 24.33 -20.87
N LEU A 309 3.66 23.42 -21.84
CA LEU A 309 4.66 23.23 -22.89
C LEU A 309 4.64 24.34 -23.96
N HIS A 310 3.54 25.09 -24.09
CA HIS A 310 3.49 26.24 -25.00
C HIS A 310 3.96 27.53 -24.33
N GLU A 311 3.70 27.71 -23.03
CA GLU A 311 4.05 28.93 -22.29
C GLU A 311 5.51 28.95 -21.81
N GLN A 312 6.15 27.79 -21.56
CA GLN A 312 7.58 27.74 -21.20
C GLN A 312 8.55 27.77 -22.39
N ALA A 313 8.06 27.57 -23.62
CA ALA A 313 8.88 27.61 -24.83
C ALA A 313 8.91 29.00 -25.51
N THR A 314 8.16 30.00 -25.02
CA THR A 314 7.98 31.29 -25.74
C THR A 314 8.10 32.57 -24.89
N SER A 315 8.78 32.57 -23.74
CA SER A 315 9.15 33.82 -23.04
C SER A 315 10.61 33.76 -22.60
N SER A 316 11.56 34.37 -23.32
CA SER A 316 11.80 35.83 -23.46
C SER A 316 12.87 36.09 -24.54
N PRO A 317 13.11 37.34 -25.02
CA PRO A 317 12.18 38.36 -25.52
C PRO A 317 12.53 38.76 -26.98
N ALA A 318 11.55 38.95 -27.86
CA ALA A 318 11.59 39.94 -28.94
C ALA A 318 10.35 39.87 -29.85
N SER A 319 9.93 41.05 -30.29
CA SER A 319 9.09 41.35 -31.45
C SER A 319 7.56 41.23 -31.32
N THR A 320 6.99 42.43 -31.30
CA THR A 320 5.62 42.84 -31.59
C THR A 320 5.04 42.18 -32.85
N VAL A 321 3.92 41.46 -32.73
CA VAL A 321 2.95 41.30 -33.83
C VAL A 321 1.53 41.26 -33.27
N LYS A 322 0.73 42.27 -33.61
CA LYS A 322 -0.74 42.26 -33.48
C LYS A 322 -1.31 41.38 -34.60
N LEU A 323 -2.17 40.40 -34.28
CA LEU A 323 -3.14 39.89 -35.26
C LEU A 323 -4.48 39.55 -34.59
N SER A 324 -5.50 40.27 -35.04
CA SER A 324 -6.93 40.07 -34.85
C SER A 324 -7.45 38.89 -35.70
N GLY A 325 -8.35 38.07 -35.18
CA GLY A 325 -9.13 37.15 -36.02
C GLY A 325 -9.92 36.09 -35.24
N ARG A 326 -11.24 36.09 -35.40
CA ARG A 326 -12.17 35.03 -34.95
C ARG A 326 -12.04 33.79 -35.86
N ILE A 327 -11.99 32.58 -35.31
CA ILE A 327 -12.16 31.30 -36.06
C ILE A 327 -12.98 30.29 -35.22
N PRO A 328 -13.88 29.48 -35.83
CA PRO A 328 -15.01 28.82 -35.15
C PRO A 328 -14.72 27.39 -34.65
N LEU A 329 -15.62 26.90 -33.77
CA LEU A 329 -15.62 25.57 -33.15
C LEU A 329 -15.97 24.46 -34.16
N ILE A 330 -15.07 23.49 -34.34
CA ILE A 330 -15.34 22.22 -35.02
C ILE A 330 -15.04 21.09 -34.03
N HIS A 331 -16.04 20.22 -33.78
CA HIS A 331 -15.91 19.00 -33.00
C HIS A 331 -15.19 17.91 -33.82
N HIS A 332 -14.07 17.38 -33.31
CA HIS A 332 -13.47 16.13 -33.79
C HIS A 332 -13.34 15.11 -32.64
N PRO A 333 -13.47 13.80 -32.94
CA PRO A 333 -13.46 12.73 -31.94
C PRO A 333 -12.04 12.46 -31.46
N PHE A 334 -11.84 12.48 -30.14
CA PHE A 334 -10.55 12.28 -29.50
C PHE A 334 -10.13 10.80 -29.51
N ILE A 335 -9.23 10.44 -30.42
CA ILE A 335 -8.35 9.28 -30.25
C ILE A 335 -7.08 9.79 -29.56
N GLN A 336 -6.86 9.43 -28.30
CA GLN A 336 -5.78 9.98 -27.47
C GLN A 336 -4.74 8.92 -27.12
N LYS A 337 -3.50 9.14 -27.61
CA LYS A 337 -2.27 8.38 -27.27
C LYS A 337 -1.46 9.11 -26.19
N GLY A 338 -0.93 8.33 -25.25
CA GLY A 338 0.35 8.55 -24.55
C GLY A 338 0.41 9.57 -23.39
N GLN A 339 0.43 9.10 -22.13
CA GLN A 339 0.67 9.97 -20.96
C GLN A 339 1.17 9.24 -19.68
N GLY A 340 2.00 8.21 -19.82
CA GLY A 340 2.54 7.43 -18.70
C GLY A 340 3.99 7.76 -18.31
N MET A 341 4.42 9.02 -18.20
CA MET A 341 5.83 9.33 -17.87
C MET A 341 6.02 10.17 -16.59
N VAL A 342 5.04 11.00 -16.20
CA VAL A 342 5.17 11.91 -15.05
C VAL A 342 4.96 11.19 -13.71
N GLU A 343 4.00 10.27 -13.64
CA GLU A 343 3.74 9.44 -12.45
C GLU A 343 4.93 8.51 -12.15
N TYR A 344 5.64 8.06 -13.19
CA TYR A 344 6.84 7.25 -13.06
C TYR A 344 8.02 8.07 -12.58
N ALA A 345 8.23 9.27 -13.11
CA ALA A 345 9.25 10.18 -12.59
C ALA A 345 9.04 10.47 -11.10
N LEU A 346 7.79 10.54 -10.62
CA LEU A 346 7.45 10.70 -9.21
C LEU A 346 7.69 9.43 -8.39
N ILE A 347 7.36 8.25 -8.90
CA ILE A 347 7.66 6.99 -8.19
C ILE A 347 9.18 6.76 -8.13
N LEU A 348 9.92 7.06 -9.19
CA LEU A 348 11.38 6.91 -9.23
C LEU A 348 12.07 7.95 -8.34
N ALA A 349 11.60 9.20 -8.34
CA ALA A 349 12.03 10.22 -7.39
C ALA A 349 11.68 9.84 -5.95
N LEU A 350 10.53 9.19 -5.72
CA LEU A 350 10.15 8.69 -4.42
C LEU A 350 11.04 7.52 -3.99
N VAL A 351 11.28 6.49 -4.82
CA VAL A 351 12.20 5.40 -4.49
C VAL A 351 13.58 5.96 -4.16
N ALA A 352 14.11 6.86 -4.98
CA ALA A 352 15.38 7.54 -4.72
C ALA A 352 15.35 8.32 -3.40
N LEU A 353 14.30 9.10 -3.12
CA LEU A 353 14.14 9.83 -1.86
C LEU A 353 14.02 8.89 -0.65
N ILE A 354 13.33 7.77 -0.79
CA ILE A 354 13.13 6.81 0.31
C ILE A 354 14.44 6.11 0.62
N VAL A 355 15.17 5.69 -0.42
CA VAL A 355 16.52 5.15 -0.23
C VAL A 355 17.41 6.23 0.39
N LEU A 356 17.38 7.49 -0.06
CA LEU A 356 18.13 8.58 0.59
C LEU A 356 17.78 8.73 2.07
N ILE A 357 16.50 8.79 2.41
CA ILE A 357 16.01 8.97 3.77
C ILE A 357 16.37 7.76 4.66
N ALA A 358 16.15 6.54 4.20
CA ALA A 358 16.49 5.32 4.95
C ALA A 358 17.98 5.26 5.29
N LEU A 359 18.81 5.82 4.41
CA LEU A 359 20.27 5.80 4.55
C LEU A 359 20.79 7.00 5.34
N ILE A 360 20.15 8.16 5.26
CA ILE A 360 20.45 9.34 6.10
C ILE A 360 19.93 9.14 7.54
N ALA A 361 18.77 8.50 7.73
CA ALA A 361 18.18 8.22 9.03
C ALA A 361 18.94 7.15 9.84
N THR A 362 20.03 6.60 9.28
CA THR A 362 21.05 5.87 10.05
C THR A 362 21.76 6.73 11.10
N GLY A 363 21.43 8.03 11.23
CA GLY A 363 21.92 8.93 12.28
C GLY A 363 20.97 10.03 12.80
N GLY A 364 19.65 10.02 12.55
CA GLY A 364 18.78 11.07 13.10
C GLY A 364 17.30 11.06 12.68
N GLN A 365 16.42 11.43 13.60
CA GLN A 365 14.96 11.35 13.52
C GLN A 365 14.33 12.09 12.33
N LEU A 366 13.34 11.42 11.72
CA LEU A 366 12.73 11.65 10.40
C LEU A 366 11.65 12.76 10.34
N LEU A 367 11.62 13.70 11.28
CA LEU A 367 10.46 14.59 11.45
C LEU A 367 10.43 15.84 10.54
N ASN A 368 11.55 16.24 9.90
CA ASN A 368 11.65 17.58 9.32
C ASN A 368 11.66 17.68 7.78
N LEU A 369 11.68 16.59 7.02
CA LEU A 369 11.86 16.68 5.56
C LEU A 369 10.56 16.92 4.77
N TYR A 370 9.41 16.52 5.31
CA TYR A 370 8.15 16.51 4.56
C TYR A 370 7.44 17.87 4.45
N SER A 371 7.58 18.76 5.44
CA SER A 371 6.95 20.09 5.36
C SER A 371 7.52 20.94 4.23
N ASN A 372 8.80 20.77 3.87
CA ASN A 372 9.43 21.61 2.84
C ASN A 372 9.07 21.17 1.42
N ILE A 373 8.94 19.87 1.14
CA ILE A 373 8.63 19.41 -0.23
C ILE A 373 7.19 19.77 -0.60
N THR A 374 6.23 19.59 0.31
CA THR A 374 4.84 20.02 0.04
C THR A 374 4.73 21.54 -0.06
N ALA A 375 5.50 22.31 0.71
CA ALA A 375 5.55 23.77 0.60
C ALA A 375 6.17 24.23 -0.73
N THR A 376 7.24 23.58 -1.21
CA THR A 376 7.80 23.86 -2.54
C THR A 376 6.79 23.51 -3.64
N MET A 377 6.04 22.41 -3.52
CA MET A 377 4.98 22.08 -4.48
C MET A 377 3.77 23.02 -4.43
N CYS A 378 3.38 23.52 -3.25
CA CYS A 378 2.31 24.51 -3.11
C CYS A 378 2.71 25.90 -3.64
N ASN A 379 3.99 26.28 -3.51
CA ASN A 379 4.51 27.55 -4.04
C ASN A 379 4.47 27.62 -5.58
N TYR A 380 4.30 26.49 -6.28
CA TYR A 380 4.11 26.43 -7.74
C TYR A 380 2.63 26.48 -8.21
N HIS A 381 1.70 27.00 -7.39
CA HIS A 381 0.29 27.22 -7.77
C HIS A 381 -0.42 25.94 -8.27
N VAL A 382 -0.30 24.85 -7.51
CA VAL A 382 -1.14 23.66 -7.72
C VAL A 382 -2.41 23.84 -6.88
N GLY A 383 -3.48 24.27 -7.56
CA GLY A 383 -4.67 24.90 -6.99
C GLY A 383 -5.40 24.19 -5.83
N CYS A 384 -5.93 25.02 -4.93
CA CYS A 384 -6.96 24.72 -3.95
C CYS A 384 -8.24 24.14 -4.56
#